data_AF-A0AAV1IBJ0-F1
#
_entry.id   AF-A0AAV1IBJ0-F1
#
_cell.length_a   1.000
_cell.length_b   1.000
_cell.length_c   1.000
_cell.angle_alpha   90.00
_cell.angle_beta   90.00
_cell.angle_gamma   90.00
#
_symmetry.space_group_name_H-M   'P 1'
#
loop_
_entity.id
_entity.type
_entity.pdbx_description
1 polymer ?
#
loop_
_entity_poly.entity_id
_entity_poly.type
_entity_poly.pdbx_seq_one_letter_code
_entity_poly.pdbx_strand_id
1 'polypeptide(L)'
;MTAEARRLTLLAALTLPLRACRDDAPLSAKQRLSAPAHIILNALKWKRRDAECVAVLHEAVPKLLQCCQQLQGAPGLSGGQTEDNEMLRVELGRTLRQLGKQGLVMPGLVLAPLLTLPEALPLGVDSAVAQEEATEASPPSPTPAVSSTPEAREEIFRTLHSAVEAFGLQNCWKAKPLLTGKEVMAMLGIQGKLVGKVLEQISDWQLAHPNASAPQCKEWLQASKDSVLAQAQAKVALEEQAA
;
A
#
# COMPACT_ATOMS: atom_id res chain seq x y z
N MET A 1 14.96 6.57 13.01
CA MET A 1 13.69 7.27 12.70
C MET A 1 13.76 8.68 13.28
N THR A 2 13.30 9.72 12.56
CA THR A 2 13.31 11.11 13.08
C THR A 2 12.24 11.30 14.16
N ALA A 3 12.34 12.37 14.95
CA ALA A 3 11.33 12.70 15.96
C ALA A 3 9.94 12.92 15.35
N GLU A 4 9.88 13.59 14.20
CA GLU A 4 8.62 13.81 13.47
C GLU A 4 8.02 12.51 12.96
N ALA A 5 8.82 11.63 12.35
CA ALA A 5 8.36 10.33 11.90
C ALA A 5 7.84 9.48 13.07
N ARG A 6 8.54 9.49 14.22
CA ARG A 6 8.07 8.81 15.44
C ARG A 6 6.71 9.34 15.91
N ARG A 7 6.52 10.65 15.93
CA ARG A 7 5.24 11.28 16.31
C ARG A 7 4.12 10.84 15.36
N LEU A 8 4.37 10.84 14.05
CA LEU A 8 3.39 10.39 13.06
C LEU A 8 3.06 8.89 13.21
N THR A 9 4.05 8.05 13.46
CA THR A 9 3.84 6.62 13.75
C THR A 9 2.92 6.42 14.95
N LEU A 10 3.18 7.14 16.05
CA LEU A 10 2.34 7.05 17.26
C LEU A 10 0.91 7.53 17.00
N LEU A 11 0.76 8.64 16.28
CA LEU A 11 -0.56 9.18 15.91
C LEU A 11 -1.35 8.19 15.04
N ALA A 12 -0.69 7.59 14.05
CA ALA A 12 -1.29 6.57 13.21
C ALA A 12 -1.65 5.31 14.02
N ALA A 13 -0.80 4.87 14.95
CA ALA A 13 -1.07 3.72 15.81
C ALA A 13 -2.30 3.94 16.71
N LEU A 14 -2.45 5.14 17.29
CA LEU A 14 -3.60 5.47 18.14
C LEU A 14 -4.92 5.53 17.38
N THR A 15 -4.87 5.89 16.10
CA THR A 15 -6.06 6.06 15.24
C THR A 15 -6.31 4.86 14.32
N LEU A 16 -5.47 3.81 14.42
CA LEU A 16 -5.58 2.60 13.61
C LEU A 16 -6.98 1.95 13.67
N PRO A 17 -7.65 1.85 14.83
CA PRO A 17 -8.99 1.23 14.93
C PRO A 17 -10.05 2.05 14.18
N LEU A 18 -9.81 3.34 13.96
CA LEU A 18 -10.74 4.24 13.27
C LEU A 18 -10.50 4.29 11.76
N ARG A 19 -9.52 3.54 11.22
CA ARG A 19 -9.12 3.62 9.81
C ARG A 19 -10.22 3.33 8.80
N ALA A 20 -11.21 2.51 9.19
CA ALA A 20 -12.35 2.15 8.34
C ALA A 20 -13.53 3.13 8.49
N CYS A 21 -13.56 3.92 9.57
CA CYS A 21 -14.64 4.83 9.86
C CYS A 21 -14.56 6.07 8.96
N ARG A 22 -15.71 6.46 8.39
CA ARG A 22 -15.87 7.68 7.59
C ARG A 22 -16.92 8.56 8.24
N ASP A 23 -16.77 9.88 8.10
CA ASP A 23 -17.77 10.81 8.61
C ASP A 23 -19.07 10.68 7.78
N ASP A 24 -20.17 10.29 8.43
CA ASP A 24 -21.50 10.20 7.82
C ASP A 24 -22.16 11.57 7.57
N ALA A 25 -21.62 12.64 8.16
CA ALA A 25 -22.12 14.00 8.03
C ALA A 25 -21.30 14.81 6.99
N PRO A 26 -21.73 14.92 5.73
CA PRO A 26 -21.01 15.71 4.74
C PRO A 26 -21.18 17.21 5.01
N LEU A 27 -20.08 17.92 5.28
CA LEU A 27 -20.01 19.37 5.13
C LEU A 27 -19.97 19.77 3.63
N SER A 28 -19.49 18.87 2.75
CA SER A 28 -19.79 18.81 1.31
C SER A 28 -19.31 17.46 0.73
N ALA A 29 -19.81 17.06 -0.45
CA ALA A 29 -19.37 15.85 -1.15
C ALA A 29 -17.85 15.78 -1.41
N LYS A 30 -17.17 16.94 -1.41
CA LYS A 30 -15.72 17.09 -1.67
C LYS A 30 -14.83 16.92 -0.42
N GLN A 31 -15.42 16.71 0.76
CA GLN A 31 -14.73 16.71 2.06
C GLN A 31 -15.11 15.51 2.94
N ARG A 32 -15.41 14.35 2.34
CA ARG A 32 -15.51 13.11 3.11
C ARG A 32 -14.12 12.71 3.62
N LEU A 33 -13.75 13.23 4.78
CA LEU A 33 -12.52 12.90 5.48
C LEU A 33 -12.67 11.52 6.14
N SER A 34 -11.56 10.80 6.28
CA SER A 34 -11.53 9.65 7.18
C SER A 34 -11.63 10.13 8.62
N ALA A 35 -12.20 9.31 9.52
CA ALA A 35 -12.29 9.68 10.93
C ALA A 35 -10.93 10.06 11.55
N PRO A 36 -9.80 9.36 11.26
CA PRO A 36 -8.47 9.81 11.68
C PRO A 36 -8.13 11.21 11.18
N ALA A 37 -8.40 11.52 9.91
CA ALA A 37 -8.12 12.85 9.35
C ALA A 37 -8.99 13.94 10.00
N HIS A 38 -10.26 13.65 10.28
CA HIS A 38 -11.15 14.56 11.01
C HIS A 38 -10.63 14.86 12.41
N ILE A 39 -10.27 13.82 13.18
CA ILE A 39 -9.75 13.96 14.55
C ILE A 39 -8.48 14.83 14.55
N ILE A 40 -7.55 14.56 13.63
CA ILE A 40 -6.30 15.30 13.53
C ILE A 40 -6.55 16.78 13.21
N LEU A 41 -7.43 17.06 12.25
CA LEU A 41 -7.70 18.42 11.78
C LEU A 41 -8.56 19.24 12.73
N ASN A 42 -9.64 18.66 13.25
CA ASN A 42 -10.69 19.41 13.94
C ASN A 42 -10.62 19.27 15.46
N ALA A 43 -10.33 18.07 15.97
CA ALA A 43 -10.24 17.85 17.42
C ALA A 43 -8.86 18.24 17.96
N LEU A 44 -7.78 17.72 17.36
CA LEU A 44 -6.42 18.03 17.77
C LEU A 44 -5.92 19.38 17.24
N LYS A 45 -6.55 19.91 16.18
CA LYS A 45 -6.17 21.16 15.49
C LYS A 45 -4.74 21.13 14.96
N TRP A 46 -4.30 19.98 14.45
CA TRP A 46 -2.96 19.78 13.89
C TRP A 46 -2.91 20.08 12.39
N LYS A 47 -1.71 19.99 11.81
CA LYS A 47 -1.46 20.35 10.40
C LYS A 47 -2.18 19.39 9.46
N ARG A 48 -2.69 19.90 8.34
CA ARG A 48 -3.26 19.08 7.26
C ARG A 48 -2.31 18.00 6.75
N ARG A 49 -1.02 18.33 6.64
CA ARG A 49 0.03 17.37 6.28
C ARG A 49 0.06 16.16 7.22
N ASP A 50 -0.18 16.33 8.52
CA ASP A 50 -0.20 15.21 9.47
C ASP A 50 -1.37 14.26 9.18
N ALA A 51 -2.55 14.81 8.89
CA ALA A 51 -3.73 14.04 8.52
C ALA A 51 -3.52 13.26 7.21
N GLU A 52 -2.91 13.89 6.20
CA GLU A 52 -2.55 13.24 4.93
C GLU A 52 -1.54 12.10 5.15
N CYS A 53 -0.49 12.33 5.94
CA CYS A 53 0.50 11.30 6.27
C CYS A 53 -0.11 10.10 6.99
N VAL A 54 -1.02 10.34 7.95
CA VAL A 54 -1.72 9.26 8.67
C VAL A 54 -2.63 8.47 7.74
N ALA A 55 -3.37 9.14 6.85
CA ALA A 55 -4.20 8.48 5.86
C ALA A 55 -3.38 7.57 4.94
N VAL A 56 -2.22 8.06 4.46
CA VAL A 56 -1.29 7.26 3.65
C VAL A 56 -0.77 6.04 4.43
N LEU A 57 -0.45 6.19 5.71
CA LEU A 57 -0.04 5.06 6.55
C LEU A 57 -1.14 4.02 6.71
N HIS A 58 -2.37 4.44 7.02
CA HIS A 58 -3.51 3.54 7.21
C HIS A 58 -3.89 2.79 5.94
N GLU A 59 -3.71 3.39 4.77
CA GLU A 59 -3.95 2.72 3.49
C GLU A 59 -2.85 1.69 3.14
N ALA A 60 -1.58 2.02 3.43
CA ALA A 60 -0.44 1.20 3.07
C ALA A 60 -0.19 0.01 4.01
N VAL A 61 -0.45 0.18 5.32
CA VAL A 61 -0.13 -0.81 6.36
C VAL A 61 -0.83 -2.16 6.14
N PRO A 62 -2.12 -2.24 5.75
CA PRO A 62 -2.77 -3.50 5.41
C PRO A 62 -2.10 -4.22 4.21
N LYS A 63 -1.69 -3.46 3.18
CA LYS A 63 -1.00 -4.01 2.00
C LYS A 63 0.35 -4.61 2.39
N LEU A 64 1.10 -3.93 3.26
CA LEU A 64 2.36 -4.46 3.81
C LEU A 64 2.13 -5.77 4.58
N LEU A 65 1.10 -5.83 5.44
CA LEU A 65 0.80 -7.06 6.17
C LEU A 65 0.43 -8.22 5.21
N GLN A 66 -0.37 -7.93 4.18
CA GLN A 66 -0.73 -8.91 3.16
C GLN A 66 0.50 -9.44 2.41
N CYS A 67 1.43 -8.56 2.01
CA CYS A 67 2.70 -8.99 1.42
C CYS A 67 3.49 -9.90 2.37
N CYS A 68 3.52 -9.60 3.67
CA CYS A 68 4.18 -10.44 4.66
C CYS A 68 3.56 -11.85 4.74
N GLN A 69 2.23 -11.93 4.74
CA GLN A 69 1.53 -13.21 4.77
C GLN A 69 1.82 -14.06 3.53
N GLN A 70 1.86 -13.43 2.36
CA GLN A 70 2.22 -14.10 1.10
C GLN A 70 3.68 -14.59 1.10
N LEU A 71 4.60 -13.81 1.67
CA LEU A 71 6.01 -14.20 1.83
C LEU A 71 6.19 -15.38 2.81
N GLN A 72 5.37 -15.45 3.86
CA GLN A 72 5.40 -16.55 4.83
C GLN A 72 4.73 -17.82 4.32
N GLY A 73 3.72 -17.70 3.45
CA GLY A 73 3.04 -18.83 2.80
C GLY A 73 3.79 -19.42 1.61
N ALA A 74 4.76 -18.70 1.03
CA ALA A 74 5.56 -19.16 -0.08
C ALA A 74 6.73 -20.07 0.39
N PRO A 75 7.04 -21.17 -0.32
CA PRO A 75 8.16 -22.04 -0.01
C PRO A 75 9.49 -21.33 -0.34
N GLY A 76 9.94 -20.46 0.57
CA GLY A 76 11.23 -19.77 0.51
C GLY A 76 11.35 -18.70 -0.58
N LEU A 77 11.99 -17.57 -0.21
CA LEU A 77 12.47 -16.51 -1.11
C LEU A 77 13.46 -17.01 -2.20
N SER A 78 13.80 -18.30 -2.19
CA SER A 78 14.76 -18.95 -3.08
C SER A 78 14.15 -19.94 -4.08
N GLY A 79 12.82 -20.14 -4.09
CA GLY A 79 12.21 -21.22 -4.91
C GLY A 79 10.77 -21.01 -5.38
N GLY A 80 10.11 -19.90 -5.05
CA GLY A 80 8.79 -19.57 -5.60
C GLY A 80 8.84 -19.33 -7.12
N GLN A 81 7.74 -19.61 -7.81
CA GLN A 81 7.58 -19.26 -9.23
C GLN A 81 8.01 -17.80 -9.46
N THR A 82 8.78 -17.55 -10.51
CA THR A 82 9.34 -16.22 -10.81
C THR A 82 8.24 -15.15 -10.88
N GLU A 83 7.06 -15.52 -11.38
CA GLU A 83 5.91 -14.63 -11.55
C GLU A 83 5.29 -14.18 -10.21
N ASP A 84 5.12 -15.07 -9.24
CA ASP A 84 4.60 -14.71 -7.91
C ASP A 84 5.54 -13.74 -7.17
N ASN A 85 6.84 -14.01 -7.24
CA ASN A 85 7.85 -13.13 -6.67
C ASN A 85 7.90 -11.77 -7.38
N GLU A 86 7.67 -11.74 -8.70
CA GLU A 86 7.56 -10.49 -9.47
C GLU A 86 6.34 -9.66 -9.03
N MET A 87 5.17 -10.29 -8.92
CA MET A 87 3.95 -9.62 -8.45
C MET A 87 4.10 -9.08 -7.04
N LEU A 88 4.64 -9.88 -6.11
CA LEU A 88 4.91 -9.47 -4.74
C LEU A 88 5.87 -8.29 -4.67
N ARG A 89 6.93 -8.33 -5.48
CA ARG A 89 7.89 -7.24 -5.59
C ARG A 89 7.25 -5.95 -6.08
N VAL A 90 6.42 -6.02 -7.11
CA VAL A 90 5.71 -4.85 -7.64
C VAL A 90 4.77 -4.27 -6.58
N GLU A 91 4.01 -5.11 -5.88
CA GLU A 91 3.06 -4.66 -4.86
C GLU A 91 3.76 -4.02 -3.65
N LEU A 92 4.82 -4.66 -3.15
CA LEU A 92 5.66 -4.11 -2.09
C LEU A 92 6.32 -2.80 -2.55
N GLY A 93 6.87 -2.78 -3.77
CA GLY A 93 7.49 -1.61 -4.36
C GLY A 93 6.54 -0.43 -4.52
N ARG A 94 5.29 -0.66 -4.97
CA ARG A 94 4.24 0.36 -5.06
C ARG A 94 3.93 0.96 -3.70
N THR A 95 3.75 0.11 -2.70
CA THR A 95 3.45 0.51 -1.33
C THR A 95 4.60 1.35 -0.73
N LEU A 96 5.85 0.93 -0.95
CA LEU A 96 7.03 1.69 -0.54
C LEU A 96 7.18 3.01 -1.30
N ARG A 97 6.84 3.07 -2.59
CA ARG A 97 6.82 4.33 -3.36
C ARG A 97 5.79 5.31 -2.82
N GLN A 98 4.60 4.83 -2.47
CA GLN A 98 3.53 5.64 -1.86
C GLN A 98 4.02 6.25 -0.54
N LEU A 99 4.59 5.42 0.36
CA LEU A 99 5.12 5.86 1.66
C LEU A 99 6.35 6.76 1.53
N GLY A 100 7.25 6.44 0.60
CA GLY A 100 8.54 7.08 0.44
C GLY A 100 8.47 8.54 -0.01
N LYS A 101 7.42 8.93 -0.77
CA LYS A 101 7.15 10.33 -1.13
C LYS A 101 7.06 11.26 0.08
N GLN A 102 6.64 10.73 1.24
CA GLN A 102 6.46 11.49 2.48
C GLN A 102 7.46 11.08 3.58
N GLY A 103 8.43 10.21 3.27
CA GLY A 103 9.41 9.71 4.25
C GLY A 103 8.82 8.71 5.26
N LEU A 104 7.70 8.05 4.92
CA LEU A 104 6.91 7.21 5.82
C LEU A 104 7.20 5.71 5.71
N VAL A 105 8.26 5.31 5.01
CA VAL A 105 8.60 3.89 4.80
C VAL A 105 8.81 3.15 6.12
N MET A 106 9.71 3.67 6.98
CA MET A 106 9.94 3.05 8.29
C MET A 106 8.71 3.11 9.21
N PRO A 107 7.96 4.23 9.32
CA PRO A 107 6.66 4.24 9.97
C PRO A 107 5.71 3.14 9.50
N GLY A 108 5.57 2.95 8.18
CA GLY A 108 4.69 1.92 7.61
C GLY A 108 5.14 0.51 7.98
N LEU A 109 6.43 0.20 7.86
CA LEU A 109 6.98 -1.11 8.24
C LEU A 109 6.80 -1.42 9.73
N VAL A 110 6.93 -0.42 10.61
CA VAL A 110 6.74 -0.58 12.06
C VAL A 110 5.26 -0.72 12.43
N LEU A 111 4.35 -0.07 11.70
CA LEU A 111 2.91 -0.17 11.94
C LEU A 111 2.30 -1.47 11.44
N ALA A 112 2.85 -2.08 10.38
CA ALA A 112 2.29 -3.30 9.79
C ALA A 112 2.11 -4.46 10.80
N PRO A 113 3.09 -4.78 11.66
CA PRO A 113 2.91 -5.78 12.72
C PRO A 113 1.80 -5.45 13.73
N LEU A 114 1.49 -4.16 13.96
CA LEU A 114 0.49 -3.76 14.94
C LEU A 114 -0.93 -4.13 14.51
N LEU A 115 -1.18 -4.37 13.21
CA LEU A 115 -2.48 -4.86 12.74
C LEU A 115 -2.82 -6.27 13.26
N THR A 116 -1.85 -7.00 13.81
CA THR A 116 -2.09 -8.31 14.45
C THR A 116 -2.66 -8.19 15.86
N LEU A 117 -2.66 -6.98 16.44
CA LEU A 117 -3.24 -6.73 17.74
C LEU A 117 -4.77 -6.67 17.63
N PRO A 118 -5.51 -7.28 18.58
CA PRO A 118 -6.97 -7.19 18.59
C PRO A 118 -7.45 -5.73 18.74
N GLU A 119 -6.70 -4.88 19.44
CA GLU A 119 -7.00 -3.46 19.60
C GLU A 119 -6.92 -2.71 18.27
N ALA A 120 -6.16 -3.22 17.31
CA ALA A 120 -6.02 -2.63 15.98
C ALA A 120 -7.12 -3.07 15.01
N LEU A 121 -8.11 -3.86 15.41
CA LEU A 121 -9.26 -4.19 14.57
C LEU A 121 -10.07 -2.92 14.24
N PRO A 122 -10.57 -2.72 13.01
CA PRO A 122 -11.36 -1.54 12.71
C PRO A 122 -12.68 -1.56 13.50
N LEU A 123 -13.03 -0.45 14.13
CA LEU A 123 -14.32 -0.29 14.83
C LEU A 123 -15.47 -0.26 13.83
N GLY A 124 -16.59 -0.91 14.18
CA GLY A 124 -17.80 -0.90 13.36
C GLY A 124 -17.73 -1.73 12.07
N VAL A 125 -16.66 -2.50 11.86
CA VAL A 125 -16.66 -3.58 10.88
C VAL A 125 -17.16 -4.82 11.62
N ASP A 126 -18.45 -5.10 11.50
CA ASP A 126 -19.01 -6.33 12.05
C ASP A 126 -18.23 -7.52 11.48
N SER A 127 -17.69 -8.34 12.38
CA SER A 127 -17.05 -9.63 12.05
C SER A 127 -18.03 -10.65 11.45
N ALA A 128 -19.24 -10.23 11.09
CA ALA A 128 -20.33 -11.03 10.55
C ALA A 128 -20.20 -11.32 9.05
N VAL A 129 -19.34 -10.61 8.29
CA VAL A 129 -19.10 -10.94 6.86
C VAL A 129 -18.03 -12.04 6.69
N ALA A 130 -17.49 -12.58 7.78
CA ALA A 130 -16.50 -13.67 7.75
C ALA A 130 -17.02 -15.02 8.27
N GLN A 131 -18.30 -15.13 8.64
CA GLN A 131 -18.87 -16.35 9.24
C GLN A 131 -20.17 -16.84 8.57
N GLU A 132 -20.32 -16.71 7.24
CA GLU A 132 -21.41 -17.39 6.52
C GLU A 132 -21.00 -18.71 5.83
N GLU A 133 -19.73 -19.11 5.87
CA GLU A 133 -19.29 -20.45 5.45
C GLU A 133 -18.69 -21.27 6.61
N ALA A 134 -19.47 -21.51 7.68
CA ALA A 134 -19.14 -22.57 8.65
C ALA A 134 -20.37 -22.95 9.50
N THR A 135 -21.36 -23.60 8.89
CA THR A 135 -22.19 -24.61 9.59
C THR A 135 -21.59 -25.93 9.12
N GLU A 136 -21.08 -26.87 9.92
CA GLU A 136 -21.60 -27.48 11.13
C GLU A 136 -20.52 -28.43 11.73
N ALA A 137 -20.62 -28.72 13.03
CA ALA A 137 -20.04 -29.86 13.78
C ALA A 137 -18.56 -29.85 14.25
N SER A 138 -18.33 -29.64 15.56
CA SER A 138 -17.63 -30.54 16.54
C SER A 138 -17.30 -29.77 17.86
N PRO A 139 -17.25 -30.41 19.05
CA PRO A 139 -17.22 -29.73 20.36
C PRO A 139 -15.85 -29.11 20.72
N PRO A 140 -15.80 -28.18 21.71
CA PRO A 140 -14.67 -27.28 21.91
C PRO A 140 -13.50 -27.96 22.62
N SER A 141 -12.49 -28.35 21.84
CA SER A 141 -11.12 -28.41 22.36
C SER A 141 -10.62 -26.99 22.63
N PRO A 142 -9.84 -26.74 23.69
CA PRO A 142 -9.30 -25.41 23.98
C PRO A 142 -8.38 -25.01 22.83
N THR A 143 -8.88 -24.13 21.96
CA THR A 143 -8.11 -23.48 20.91
C THR A 143 -6.99 -22.68 21.60
N PRO A 144 -5.72 -22.85 21.19
CA PRO A 144 -4.71 -21.91 21.62
C PRO A 144 -5.12 -20.57 21.01
N ALA A 145 -5.38 -19.59 21.86
CA ALA A 145 -5.46 -18.20 21.46
C ALA A 145 -4.29 -17.92 20.52
N VAL A 146 -4.57 -17.42 19.31
CA VAL A 146 -3.55 -16.95 18.37
C VAL A 146 -2.76 -15.89 19.12
N SER A 147 -1.62 -16.29 19.66
CA SER A 147 -0.85 -15.46 20.55
C SER A 147 -0.20 -14.40 19.67
N SER A 148 -0.76 -13.19 19.71
CA SER A 148 -0.11 -11.99 19.20
C SER A 148 1.08 -11.68 20.13
N THR A 149 2.11 -12.53 20.08
CA THR A 149 3.29 -12.35 20.90
C THR A 149 4.17 -11.24 20.31
N PRO A 150 4.97 -10.56 21.14
CA PRO A 150 5.94 -9.59 20.64
C PRO A 150 6.90 -10.22 19.62
N GLU A 151 7.26 -11.50 19.77
CA GLU A 151 8.14 -12.22 18.85
C GLU A 151 7.50 -12.39 17.46
N ALA A 152 6.21 -12.73 17.39
CA ALA A 152 5.50 -12.84 16.11
C ALA A 152 5.47 -11.50 15.37
N ARG A 153 5.30 -10.39 16.10
CA ARG A 153 5.35 -9.03 15.51
C ARG A 153 6.75 -8.64 15.04
N GLU A 154 7.76 -9.00 15.81
CA GLU A 154 9.15 -8.80 15.41
C GLU A 154 9.46 -9.56 14.12
N GLU A 155 8.95 -10.78 13.98
CA GLU A 155 9.14 -11.60 12.79
C GLU A 155 8.47 -11.01 11.55
N ILE A 156 7.26 -10.43 11.66
CA ILE A 156 6.61 -9.71 10.56
C ILE A 156 7.49 -8.54 10.09
N PHE A 157 8.02 -7.75 11.04
CA PHE A 157 8.90 -6.64 10.70
C PHE A 157 10.18 -7.12 10.01
N ARG A 158 10.83 -8.16 10.55
CA ARG A 158 12.05 -8.74 9.98
C ARG A 158 11.81 -9.32 8.58
N THR A 159 10.69 -10.02 8.38
CA THR A 159 10.28 -10.59 7.09
C THR A 159 10.13 -9.50 6.05
N LEU A 160 9.38 -8.44 6.37
CA LEU A 160 9.19 -7.31 5.46
C LEU A 160 10.51 -6.61 5.17
N HIS A 161 11.30 -6.30 6.20
CA HIS A 161 12.59 -5.63 6.04
C HIS A 161 13.54 -6.44 5.14
N SER A 162 13.66 -7.75 5.39
CA SER A 162 14.45 -8.67 4.58
C SER A 162 13.96 -8.74 3.13
N ALA A 163 12.65 -8.77 2.91
CA ALA A 163 12.07 -8.78 1.57
C ALA A 163 12.34 -7.47 0.80
N VAL A 164 12.28 -6.31 1.47
CA VAL A 164 12.70 -5.03 0.87
C VAL A 164 14.15 -5.11 0.40
N GLU A 165 15.02 -5.77 1.18
CA GLU A 165 16.42 -5.92 0.82
C GLU A 165 16.66 -6.90 -0.31
N ALA A 166 16.07 -8.09 -0.22
CA ALA A 166 16.19 -9.16 -1.21
C ALA A 166 15.65 -8.74 -2.58
N PHE A 167 14.55 -7.98 -2.62
CA PHE A 167 13.98 -7.46 -3.86
C PHE A 167 14.67 -6.18 -4.38
N GLY A 168 15.71 -5.68 -3.71
CA GLY A 168 16.42 -4.47 -4.15
C GLY A 168 15.52 -3.22 -4.14
N LEU A 169 14.53 -3.17 -3.25
CA LEU A 169 13.54 -2.08 -3.19
C LEU A 169 13.97 -0.92 -2.30
N GLN A 170 15.21 -0.95 -1.78
CA GLN A 170 15.75 0.14 -0.97
C GLN A 170 15.74 1.42 -1.81
N ASN A 171 15.11 2.47 -1.30
CA ASN A 171 14.99 3.75 -1.99
C ASN A 171 14.25 3.71 -3.35
N CYS A 172 13.42 2.70 -3.63
CA CYS A 172 12.65 2.64 -4.89
C CYS A 172 11.77 3.88 -5.13
N TRP A 173 11.39 4.61 -4.09
CA TRP A 173 10.69 5.91 -4.15
C TRP A 173 11.52 7.08 -4.68
N LYS A 174 12.84 6.95 -4.75
CA LYS A 174 13.74 7.94 -5.35
C LYS A 174 14.01 7.66 -6.83
N ALA A 175 13.69 6.47 -7.32
CA ALA A 175 13.92 6.06 -8.69
C ALA A 175 12.96 6.82 -9.64
N LYS A 176 13.52 7.42 -10.69
CA LYS A 176 12.73 8.06 -11.74
C LYS A 176 12.24 7.02 -12.76
N PRO A 177 11.09 7.26 -13.42
CA PRO A 177 10.69 6.47 -14.58
C PRO A 177 11.79 6.43 -15.64
N LEU A 178 11.97 5.28 -16.30
CA LEU A 178 12.96 5.09 -17.38
C LEU A 178 12.68 5.99 -18.58
N LEU A 179 11.42 6.37 -18.78
CA LEU A 179 10.95 7.25 -19.83
C LEU A 179 10.45 8.57 -19.27
N THR A 180 10.72 9.65 -19.97
CA THR A 180 10.22 10.98 -19.64
C THR A 180 8.81 11.19 -20.17
N GLY A 181 8.05 12.10 -19.55
CA GLY A 181 6.71 12.45 -20.04
C GLY A 181 6.71 12.90 -21.50
N LYS A 182 7.78 13.57 -21.97
CA LYS A 182 7.93 13.97 -23.38
C LYS A 182 8.02 12.78 -24.32
N GLU A 183 8.78 11.76 -23.95
CA GLU A 183 8.90 10.53 -24.74
C GLU A 183 7.57 9.77 -24.78
N VAL A 184 6.87 9.66 -23.65
CA VAL A 184 5.56 9.02 -23.58
C VAL A 184 4.53 9.75 -24.45
N MET A 185 4.50 11.09 -24.41
CA MET A 185 3.63 11.90 -25.28
C MET A 185 3.93 11.66 -26.76
N ALA A 186 5.22 11.65 -27.15
CA ALA A 186 5.63 11.43 -28.54
C ALA A 186 5.30 10.02 -29.04
N MET A 187 5.45 8.99 -28.20
CA MET A 187 5.21 7.60 -28.59
C MET A 187 3.72 7.22 -28.66
N LEU A 188 2.92 7.72 -27.72
CA LEU A 188 1.52 7.31 -27.56
C LEU A 188 0.52 8.33 -28.10
N GLY A 189 0.95 9.58 -28.38
CA GLY A 189 0.06 10.65 -28.82
C GLY A 189 -0.91 11.15 -27.75
N ILE A 190 -0.65 10.85 -26.47
CA ILE A 190 -1.49 11.24 -25.34
C ILE A 190 -1.02 12.53 -24.68
N GLN A 191 -1.91 13.19 -23.93
CA GLN A 191 -1.61 14.42 -23.20
C GLN A 191 -2.32 14.43 -21.83
N GLY A 192 -1.90 15.36 -20.97
CA GLY A 192 -2.56 15.62 -19.68
C GLY A 192 -2.43 14.48 -18.67
N LYS A 193 -3.52 14.20 -17.93
CA LYS A 193 -3.56 13.21 -16.84
C LYS A 193 -3.17 11.80 -17.29
N LEU A 194 -3.47 11.44 -18.53
CA LEU A 194 -3.12 10.14 -19.10
C LEU A 194 -1.61 9.88 -19.10
N VAL A 195 -0.79 10.91 -19.37
CA VAL A 195 0.67 10.79 -19.33
C VAL A 195 1.14 10.38 -17.92
N GLY A 196 0.54 10.96 -16.88
CA GLY A 196 0.83 10.61 -15.49
C GLY A 196 0.51 9.14 -15.18
N LYS A 197 -0.67 8.66 -15.61
CA LYS A 197 -1.07 7.25 -15.42
C LYS A 197 -0.20 6.26 -16.17
N VAL A 198 0.24 6.61 -17.38
CA VAL A 198 1.20 5.78 -18.12
C VAL A 198 2.58 5.78 -17.45
N LEU A 199 3.05 6.92 -16.92
CA LEU A 199 4.31 6.97 -16.16
C LEU A 199 4.26 6.16 -14.85
N GLU A 200 3.08 6.06 -14.21
CA GLU A 200 2.85 5.17 -13.09
C GLU A 200 2.96 3.69 -13.52
N GLN A 201 2.36 3.30 -14.65
CA GLN A 201 2.50 1.93 -15.17
C GLN A 201 3.93 1.59 -15.60
N ILE A 202 4.66 2.54 -16.20
CA ILE A 202 6.09 2.40 -16.49
C ILE A 202 6.88 2.19 -15.19
N SER A 203 6.53 2.92 -14.13
CA SER A 203 7.14 2.76 -12.82
C SER A 203 6.91 1.38 -12.22
N ASP A 204 5.72 0.82 -12.41
CA ASP A 204 5.37 -0.53 -11.98
C ASP A 204 6.14 -1.59 -12.75
N TRP A 205 6.24 -1.42 -14.07
CA TRP A 205 7.03 -2.30 -14.93
C TRP A 205 8.52 -2.28 -14.55
N GLN A 206 9.08 -1.12 -14.18
CA GLN A 206 10.44 -1.02 -13.65
C GLN A 206 10.63 -1.77 -12.32
N LEU A 207 9.60 -1.82 -11.46
CA LEU A 207 9.66 -2.57 -10.21
C LEU A 207 9.73 -4.08 -10.47
N ALA A 208 9.02 -4.56 -11.50
CA ALA A 208 9.13 -5.92 -11.98
C ALA A 208 10.51 -6.21 -12.63
N HIS A 209 11.01 -5.26 -13.42
CA HIS A 209 12.22 -5.41 -14.24
C HIS A 209 13.33 -4.43 -13.81
N PRO A 210 14.05 -4.68 -12.70
CA PRO A 210 15.00 -3.73 -12.11
C PRO A 210 16.23 -3.45 -12.98
N ASN A 211 16.62 -4.44 -13.78
CA ASN A 211 17.78 -4.38 -14.65
C ASN A 211 17.40 -3.96 -16.07
N ALA A 212 16.12 -3.65 -16.31
CA ALA A 212 15.68 -3.23 -17.61
C ALA A 212 16.19 -1.82 -17.96
N SER A 213 16.49 -1.67 -19.24
CA SER A 213 16.99 -0.43 -19.82
C SER A 213 15.87 0.39 -20.47
N ALA A 214 16.13 1.67 -20.72
CA ALA A 214 15.20 2.54 -21.43
C ALA A 214 14.72 2.00 -22.79
N PRO A 215 15.55 1.39 -23.67
CA PRO A 215 15.06 0.81 -24.92
C PRO A 215 14.10 -0.37 -24.69
N GLN A 216 14.38 -1.27 -23.75
CA GLN A 216 13.47 -2.37 -23.41
C GLN A 216 12.12 -1.85 -22.90
N CYS A 217 12.12 -0.76 -22.13
CA CYS A 217 10.90 -0.10 -21.69
C CYS A 217 10.09 0.45 -22.88
N LYS A 218 10.76 1.00 -23.91
CA LYS A 218 10.11 1.49 -25.13
C LYS A 218 9.48 0.34 -25.93
N GLU A 219 10.19 -0.77 -26.08
CA GLU A 219 9.68 -1.97 -26.75
C GLU A 219 8.45 -2.53 -26.04
N TRP A 220 8.51 -2.68 -24.71
CA TRP A 220 7.36 -3.11 -23.91
C TRP A 220 6.17 -2.15 -24.05
N LEU A 221 6.42 -0.84 -23.99
CA LEU A 221 5.36 0.17 -24.10
C LEU A 221 4.69 0.16 -25.49
N GLN A 222 5.45 -0.12 -26.54
CA GLN A 222 4.92 -0.28 -27.90
C GLN A 222 4.09 -1.55 -28.02
N ALA A 223 4.61 -2.69 -27.53
CA ALA A 223 3.91 -3.97 -27.57
C ALA A 223 2.61 -3.96 -26.74
N SER A 224 2.61 -3.22 -25.63
CA SER A 224 1.49 -3.18 -24.67
C SER A 224 0.61 -1.93 -24.80
N LYS A 225 0.77 -1.16 -25.87
CA LYS A 225 0.18 0.18 -26.03
C LYS A 225 -1.32 0.24 -25.73
N ASP A 226 -2.11 -0.62 -26.34
CA ASP A 226 -3.57 -0.57 -26.24
C ASP A 226 -4.05 -0.92 -24.83
N SER A 227 -3.43 -1.92 -24.20
CA SER A 227 -3.72 -2.32 -22.82
C SER A 227 -3.35 -1.21 -21.82
N VAL A 228 -2.16 -0.64 -21.96
CA VAL A 228 -1.65 0.45 -21.11
C VAL A 228 -2.57 1.67 -21.17
N LEU A 229 -2.99 2.04 -22.39
CA LEU A 229 -3.89 3.16 -22.61
C LEU A 229 -5.29 2.91 -22.05
N ALA A 230 -5.87 1.73 -22.27
CA ALA A 230 -7.17 1.37 -21.74
C ALA A 230 -7.18 1.44 -20.19
N GLN A 231 -6.16 0.89 -19.54
CA GLN A 231 -6.02 0.95 -18.08
C GLN A 231 -5.82 2.38 -17.57
N ALA A 232 -5.05 3.20 -18.30
CA ALA A 232 -4.85 4.61 -17.95
C ALA A 232 -6.16 5.41 -18.05
N GLN A 233 -6.94 5.21 -19.11
CA GLN A 233 -8.24 5.85 -19.31
C GLN A 233 -9.25 5.43 -18.23
N ALA A 234 -9.34 4.14 -17.92
CA ALA A 234 -10.22 3.63 -16.86
C ALA A 234 -9.91 4.26 -15.50
N LYS A 235 -8.62 4.39 -15.14
CA LYS A 235 -8.19 5.06 -13.90
C LYS A 235 -8.56 6.54 -13.88
N VAL A 236 -8.36 7.27 -14.99
CA VAL A 236 -8.75 8.69 -15.07
C VAL A 236 -10.26 8.85 -14.94
N ALA A 237 -11.06 8.00 -15.58
CA ALA A 237 -12.52 8.05 -15.49
C ALA A 237 -13.02 7.79 -14.07
N LEU A 238 -12.43 6.82 -13.36
CA LEU A 238 -12.74 6.54 -11.95
C LEU A 238 -12.41 7.72 -11.03
N GLU A 239 -11.26 8.38 -11.24
CA GLU A 239 -10.87 9.55 -10.46
C GLU A 239 -11.79 10.76 -10.72
N GLU A 240 -12.30 10.91 -11.95
CA GLU A 240 -13.23 11.98 -12.30
C GLU A 240 -14.64 11.73 -11.77
N GLN A 241 -15.06 10.48 -11.63
CA GLN A 241 -16.33 10.12 -10.97
C GLN A 241 -16.26 10.28 -9.44
N ALA A 242 -15.06 10.26 -8.86
CA ALA A 242 -14.84 10.38 -7.42
C ALA A 242 -14.57 11.83 -6.95
N ALA A 243 -14.41 12.79 -7.86
CA ALA A 243 -14.02 14.19 -7.60
C ALA A 243 -15.20 15.18 -7.58
#